data_AF-A0A6G0Y605-F1
#
_entry.id   AF-A0A6G0Y605-F1
#
_cell.length_a   1.000
_cell.length_b   1.000
_cell.length_c   1.000
_cell.angle_alpha   90.00
_cell.angle_beta   90.00
_cell.angle_gamma   90.00
#
_symmetry.space_group_name_H-M   'P 1'
#
loop_
_entity.id
_entity.type
_entity.pdbx_description
1 polymer ?
#
loop_
_entity_poly.entity_id
_entity_poly.type
_entity_poly.pdbx_seq_one_letter_code
_entity_poly.pdbx_strand_id
1 'polypeptide(L)'
;MLLKIHKSLIFSKIDYGAPLVSIAKLSLLKTLESVHNSGVRLSIGSFRSIPISSILSIAGIPLFDIRWSELTFKIAARMSRAPKVFNLPPTLFSINTKNMT
;
A
#
# COMPACT_ATOMS: atom_id res chain seq x y z
N MET A 1 8.93 -13.95 14.58
CA MET A 1 9.01 -12.67 15.33
C MET A 1 9.19 -11.47 14.41
N LEU A 2 10.17 -11.50 13.49
CA LEU A 2 10.47 -10.40 12.56
C LEU A 2 9.27 -9.98 11.68
N LEU A 3 8.53 -10.95 11.12
CA LEU A 3 7.34 -10.64 10.30
C LEU A 3 6.27 -9.83 11.06
N LYS A 4 6.06 -10.09 12.36
CA LYS A 4 5.08 -9.34 13.16
C LYS A 4 5.51 -7.88 13.32
N ILE A 5 6.81 -7.65 13.56
CA ILE A 5 7.40 -6.31 13.70
C ILE A 5 7.36 -5.56 12.36
N HIS A 6 7.70 -6.24 11.26
CA HIS A 6 7.59 -5.70 9.91
C HIS A 6 6.15 -5.23 9.64
N LYS A 7 5.15 -6.11 9.89
CA LYS A 7 3.74 -5.77 9.70
C LYS A 7 3.33 -4.55 10.53
N SER A 8 3.65 -4.51 11.83
CA SER A 8 3.21 -3.40 12.69
C SER A 8 3.84 -2.06 12.27
N LEU A 9 5.15 -2.03 12.04
CA LEU A 9 5.86 -0.79 11.73
C LEU A 9 5.55 -0.28 10.32
N ILE A 10 5.60 -1.15 9.31
CA ILE A 10 5.44 -0.72 7.92
C ILE A 10 3.99 -0.38 7.62
N PHE A 11 3.03 -1.15 8.14
CA PHE A 11 1.64 -0.76 8.00
C PHE A 11 1.30 0.52 8.75
N SER A 12 1.85 0.74 9.95
CA SER A 12 1.67 2.02 10.64
C SER A 12 2.16 3.21 9.80
N LYS A 13 3.33 3.07 9.15
CA LYS A 13 3.89 4.13 8.28
C LYS A 13 3.08 4.30 6.99
N ILE A 14 2.67 3.22 6.34
CA ILE A 14 1.86 3.26 5.11
C ILE A 14 0.48 3.87 5.41
N ASP A 15 -0.20 3.40 6.45
CA ASP A 15 -1.55 3.86 6.80
C ASP A 15 -1.52 5.35 7.22
N TYR A 16 -0.46 5.81 7.90
CA TYR A 16 -0.25 7.24 8.20
C TYR A 16 0.04 8.07 6.95
N GLY A 17 0.93 7.58 6.08
CA GLY A 17 1.33 8.26 4.84
C GLY A 17 0.30 8.17 3.71
N ALA A 18 -0.75 7.37 3.87
CA ALA A 18 -1.73 7.04 2.85
C ALA A 18 -2.33 8.25 2.11
N PRO A 19 -2.78 9.32 2.79
CA PRO A 19 -3.37 10.46 2.09
C PRO A 19 -2.34 11.20 1.24
N LEU A 20 -1.08 11.25 1.69
CA LEU A 20 0.01 11.93 0.97
C LEU A 20 0.48 11.11 -0.23
N VAL A 21 0.64 9.79 -0.07
CA VAL A 21 1.04 8.88 -1.14
C VAL A 21 -0.02 8.81 -2.24
N SER A 22 -1.30 8.92 -1.90
CA SER A 22 -2.39 9.01 -2.89
C SER A 22 -2.21 10.18 -3.86
N ILE A 23 -1.56 11.26 -3.42
CA ILE A 23 -1.27 12.48 -4.21
C ILE A 23 0.11 12.41 -4.89
N ALA A 24 0.92 11.42 -4.53
CA ALA A 24 2.29 11.32 -4.98
C ALA A 24 2.40 10.78 -6.41
N LYS A 25 3.59 11.00 -7.01
CA LYS A 25 3.94 10.44 -8.33
C LYS A 25 3.99 8.92 -8.27
N LEU A 26 3.57 8.27 -9.36
CA LEU A 26 3.61 6.81 -9.52
C LEU A 26 5.02 6.21 -9.29
N SER A 27 6.08 6.97 -9.59
CA SER A 27 7.46 6.55 -9.32
C SER A 27 7.73 6.32 -7.83
N LEU A 28 7.19 7.17 -6.95
CA LEU A 28 7.33 7.01 -5.51
C LEU A 28 6.58 5.77 -5.01
N LEU A 29 5.39 5.50 -5.57
CA LEU A 29 4.59 4.33 -5.25
C LEU A 29 5.35 3.03 -5.58
N LYS A 30 5.97 2.96 -6.77
CA LYS A 30 6.81 1.83 -7.17
C LYS A 30 8.01 1.60 -6.25
N THR A 31 8.66 2.68 -5.80
CA THR A 31 9.77 2.59 -4.85
C THR A 31 9.30 2.10 -3.48
N LEU A 32 8.13 2.55 -3.02
CA LEU A 32 7.55 2.07 -1.76
C LEU A 32 7.21 0.58 -1.82
N GLU A 33 6.65 0.13 -2.94
CA GLU A 33 6.33 -1.27 -3.20
C GLU A 33 7.60 -2.15 -3.22
N SER A 34 8.67 -1.70 -3.88
CA SER A 34 9.92 -2.47 -3.96
C SER A 34 10.60 -2.64 -2.59
N VAL A 35 10.57 -1.60 -1.75
CA VAL A 35 11.06 -1.65 -0.36
C VAL A 35 10.20 -2.59 0.48
N HIS A 36 8.87 -2.51 0.37
CA HIS A 36 7.96 -3.41 1.08
C HIS A 36 8.20 -4.87 0.70
N ASN A 37 8.22 -5.19 -0.60
CA ASN A 37 8.43 -6.54 -1.12
C ASN A 37 9.76 -7.14 -0.66
N SER A 38 10.82 -6.33 -0.63
CA SER A 38 12.14 -6.74 -0.14
C SER A 38 12.13 -6.99 1.36
N GLY A 39 11.48 -6.13 2.14
CA GLY A 39 11.37 -6.28 3.59
C GLY A 39 10.58 -7.52 4.01
N VAL A 40 9.51 -7.87 3.29
CA VAL A 40 8.73 -9.10 3.54
C VAL A 40 9.59 -10.33 3.28
N ARG A 41 10.35 -10.35 2.16
CA ARG A 41 11.28 -11.44 1.83
C ARG A 41 12.32 -11.66 2.92
N LEU A 42 12.94 -10.58 3.40
CA LEU A 42 13.92 -10.64 4.48
C LEU A 42 13.30 -11.12 5.79
N SER A 43 12.08 -10.67 6.10
CA SER A 43 11.40 -11.05 7.34
C SER A 43 11.01 -12.52 7.41
N ILE A 44 10.80 -13.15 6.25
CA ILE A 44 10.44 -14.58 6.11
C ILE A 44 11.68 -15.44 5.86
N GLY A 45 12.75 -14.87 5.29
CA GLY A 45 13.90 -15.64 4.80
C GLY A 45 13.64 -16.31 3.46
N SER A 46 12.78 -15.71 2.62
CA SER A 46 12.40 -16.28 1.31
C SER A 46 13.50 -16.05 0.26
N PHE A 47 13.68 -17.02 -0.63
CA PHE A 47 14.51 -16.87 -1.83
C PHE A 47 14.03 -15.72 -2.73
N ARG A 48 14.97 -15.12 -3.48
CA ARG A 48 14.69 -14.03 -4.45
C ARG A 48 13.85 -14.52 -5.63
N SER A 49 13.96 -15.80 -5.99
CA SER A 49 13.25 -16.42 -7.12
C SER A 49 11.77 -16.69 -6.86
N ILE A 50 11.33 -16.74 -5.60
CA ILE A 50 9.94 -17.04 -5.26
C ILE A 50 9.05 -15.85 -5.68
N PRO A 51 7.89 -16.07 -6.32
CA PRO A 51 6.98 -15.00 -6.70
C PRO A 51 6.40 -14.27 -5.48
N ILE A 52 6.14 -12.96 -5.60
CA ILE A 52 5.71 -12.13 -4.47
C ILE A 52 4.33 -12.53 -3.93
N SER A 53 3.41 -12.98 -4.79
CA SER A 53 2.07 -13.42 -4.42
C SER A 53 2.09 -14.60 -3.45
N SER A 54 2.97 -15.58 -3.68
CA SER A 54 3.16 -16.74 -2.80
C SER A 54 3.73 -16.33 -1.44
N ILE A 55 4.68 -15.41 -1.44
CA ILE A 55 5.29 -14.93 -0.19
C ILE A 55 4.26 -14.21 0.67
N LEU A 56 3.44 -13.36 0.04
CA LEU A 56 2.40 -12.60 0.74
C LEU A 56 1.29 -13.49 1.29
N SER A 57 0.92 -14.57 0.57
CA SER A 57 -0.04 -15.55 1.09
C SER A 57 0.49 -16.29 2.30
N ILE A 58 1.75 -16.74 2.26
CA ILE A 58 2.45 -17.35 3.42
C ILE A 58 2.55 -16.35 4.58
N ALA A 59 2.83 -15.09 4.27
CA ALA A 59 2.94 -14.03 5.25
C ALA A 59 1.58 -13.69 5.89
N GLY A 60 0.45 -14.01 5.26
CA GLY A 60 -0.86 -13.48 5.61
C GLY A 60 -0.90 -11.95 5.50
N ILE A 61 -0.40 -11.41 4.39
CA ILE A 61 -0.38 -9.99 4.05
C ILE A 61 -1.13 -9.85 2.71
N PRO A 62 -2.08 -8.92 2.56
CA PRO A 62 -2.74 -8.69 1.28
C PRO A 62 -1.74 -8.13 0.26
N LEU A 63 -2.04 -8.32 -1.03
CA LEU A 63 -1.31 -7.64 -2.10
C LEU A 63 -1.41 -6.12 -1.93
N PHE A 64 -0.38 -5.41 -2.37
CA PHE A 64 -0.30 -3.95 -2.23
C PHE A 64 -1.52 -3.29 -2.86
N ASP A 65 -1.88 -3.65 -4.10
CA ASP A 65 -3.03 -3.10 -4.82
C ASP A 65 -4.36 -3.28 -4.08
N ILE A 66 -4.60 -4.49 -3.55
CA ILE A 66 -5.81 -4.81 -2.79
C ILE A 66 -5.88 -3.90 -1.57
N ARG A 67 -4.78 -3.79 -0.81
CA ARG A 67 -4.74 -2.92 0.37
C ARG A 67 -4.88 -1.43 0.02
N TRP A 68 -4.32 -0.98 -1.11
CA TRP A 68 -4.54 0.38 -1.58
C TRP A 68 -5.99 0.66 -1.90
N SER A 69 -6.69 -0.27 -2.54
CA SER A 69 -8.12 -0.10 -2.81
C SER A 69 -8.92 0.06 -1.51
N GLU A 70 -8.61 -0.72 -0.48
CA GLU A 70 -9.25 -0.61 0.83
C GLU A 70 -8.95 0.73 1.52
N LEU A 71 -7.70 1.17 1.48
CA LEU A 71 -7.24 2.40 2.11
C LEU A 71 -7.86 3.63 1.43
N THR A 72 -7.89 3.59 0.11
CA THR A 72 -8.54 4.58 -0.76
C THR A 72 -10.03 4.66 -0.43
N PHE A 73 -10.73 3.52 -0.38
CA PHE A 73 -12.14 3.45 0.00
C PHE A 73 -12.40 4.01 1.41
N LYS A 74 -11.56 3.66 2.40
CA LYS A 74 -11.65 4.19 3.77
C LYS A 74 -11.46 5.71 3.82
N ILE A 75 -10.51 6.24 3.04
CA ILE A 75 -10.28 7.67 2.94
C ILE A 75 -11.49 8.35 2.28
N ALA A 76 -12.01 7.83 1.16
CA ALA A 76 -13.20 8.34 0.50
C ALA A 76 -14.41 8.40 1.44
N ALA A 77 -14.67 7.32 2.18
CA ALA A 77 -15.76 7.25 3.15
C ALA A 77 -15.58 8.20 4.35
N ARG A 78 -14.34 8.53 4.72
CA ARG A 78 -14.05 9.57 5.73
C ARG A 78 -14.28 10.96 5.15
N MET A 79 -13.87 11.20 3.90
CA MET A 79 -14.06 12.48 3.22
C MET A 79 -15.55 12.80 3.03
N SER A 80 -16.39 11.80 2.71
CA SER A 80 -17.83 12.01 2.62
C SER A 80 -18.49 12.41 3.93
N ARG A 81 -17.82 12.21 5.07
CA ARG A 81 -18.29 12.57 6.42
C ARG A 81 -17.68 13.86 6.96
N ALA A 82 -16.61 14.37 6.34
CA ALA A 82 -15.87 15.54 6.82
C ALA A 82 -16.47 16.86 6.26
N PRO A 83 -16.40 17.99 6.99
CA PRO A 83 -16.74 19.30 6.43
C PRO A 83 -15.76 19.63 5.28
N LYS A 84 -16.24 20.36 4.26
CA LYS A 84 -15.53 20.76 3.01
C LYS A 84 -14.32 21.69 3.23
N VAL A 85 -13.42 21.37 4.16
CA VAL A 85 -12.23 22.17 4.48
C VAL A 85 -10.99 21.67 3.72
N PHE A 86 -10.96 20.39 3.35
CA PHE A 86 -9.82 19.80 2.64
C PHE A 86 -10.14 19.65 1.14
N ASN A 87 -9.80 20.68 0.34
CA ASN A 87 -9.91 20.63 -1.11
C ASN A 87 -8.79 19.74 -1.67
N LEU A 88 -9.02 18.43 -1.67
CA LEU A 88 -8.20 17.50 -2.43
C LEU A 88 -8.89 17.24 -3.78
N PRO A 89 -8.20 17.42 -4.93
CA PRO A 89 -8.86 17.33 -6.22
C PRO A 89 -9.49 15.94 -6.43
N PRO A 90 -10.74 15.88 -6.94
CA PRO A 90 -11.49 14.63 -7.11
C PRO A 90 -10.85 13.66 -8.13
N THR A 91 -9.86 14.12 -8.89
CA THR A 91 -9.11 13.34 -9.88
C THR A 91 -8.18 12.28 -9.27
N LEU A 92 -7.96 12.29 -7.95
CA LEU A 92 -6.98 11.43 -7.26
C LEU A 92 -7.42 9.98 -7.03
N PHE A 93 -8.72 9.71 -7.04
CA PHE A 93 -9.24 8.34 -7.00
C PHE A 93 -9.12 7.62 -8.35
N SER A 94 -8.80 8.36 -9.41
CA SER A 94 -8.63 7.84 -10.77
C SER A 94 -7.15 7.51 -11.06
N ILE A 95 -6.43 6.87 -10.14
CA ILE A 95 -5.11 6.30 -10.48
C ILE A 95 -5.33 4.88 -10.98
N ASN A 96 -5.54 4.84 -12.30
CA ASN A 96 -4.74 4.00 -13.19
C ASN A 96 -5.13 2.51 -13.33
N THR A 97 -6.16 2.27 -14.15
CA THR A 97 -6.48 0.98 -14.77
C THR A 97 -5.52 0.57 -15.91
N LYS A 98 -4.42 1.30 -16.18
CA LYS A 98 -3.55 1.03 -17.35
C LYS A 98 -2.36 0.09 -17.11
N ASN A 99 -2.18 -0.49 -15.93
CA ASN A 99 -0.99 -1.30 -15.66
C ASN A 99 -1.29 -2.76 -15.25
N MET A 100 -2.47 -3.27 -15.62
CA MET A 100 -2.84 -4.68 -15.44
C MET A 100 -2.98 -5.36 -16.80
N THR A 101 -1.87 -5.39 -17.54
CA THR A 101 -1.55 -6.34 -18.61
C THR A 101 -0.13 -6.82 -18.39
#